data_AF-A0A9X4L2E6-F1
#
_entry.id   AF-A0A9X4L2E6-F1
#
_cell.length_a   1.000
_cell.length_b   1.000
_cell.length_c   1.000
_cell.angle_alpha   90.00
_cell.angle_beta   90.00
_cell.angle_gamma   90.00
#
_symmetry.space_group_name_H-M   'P 1'
#
loop_
_entity.id
_entity.type
_entity.pdbx_description
1 polymer ?
#
loop_
_entity_poly.entity_id
_entity_poly.type
_entity_poly.pdbx_seq_one_letter_code
_entity_poly.pdbx_strand_id
1 'polypeptide(L)' 'MMKQYAIDLAKKWYREHERSYFVVQEEGSETYRVVDKAEKDEKQLNRYVVFSIEVD' A
#
# COMPACT_ATOMS: atom_id res chain seq x y z
N MET A 1 10.88 -7.86 -11.96
CA MET A 1 9.75 -8.79 -12.12
C MET A 1 9.19 -9.36 -10.81
N MET A 2 9.95 -9.64 -9.74
CA MET A 2 9.40 -10.19 -8.48
C MET A 2 8.56 -9.22 -7.62
N LYS A 3 8.86 -7.92 -7.67
CA LYS A 3 8.23 -6.92 -6.77
C LYS A 3 6.75 -6.64 -7.10
N GLN A 4 6.38 -6.68 -8.39
CA GLN A 4 4.98 -6.51 -8.82
C GLN A 4 4.09 -7.62 -8.26
N TYR A 5 4.54 -8.87 -8.36
CA TYR A 5 3.82 -10.03 -7.87
C TYR A 5 3.51 -9.96 -6.37
N ALA A 6 4.46 -9.51 -5.55
CA ALA A 6 4.25 -9.32 -4.11
C ALA A 6 3.20 -8.24 -3.82
N ILE A 7 3.20 -7.14 -4.60
CA ILE A 7 2.19 -6.08 -4.48
C ILE A 7 0.82 -6.60 -4.90
N ASP A 8 0.72 -7.34 -6.01
CA ASP A 8 -0.55 -7.92 -6.46
C ASP A 8 -1.11 -8.93 -5.46
N LEU A 9 -0.26 -9.74 -4.82
CA LEU A 9 -0.67 -10.64 -3.74
C LEU A 9 -1.18 -9.88 -2.51
N ALA A 10 -0.48 -8.83 -2.09
CA ALA A 10 -0.91 -7.98 -0.99
C ALA A 10 -2.27 -7.33 -1.30
N LYS A 11 -2.42 -6.72 -2.49
CA LYS A 11 -3.69 -6.14 -2.96
C LYS A 11 -4.83 -7.15 -2.93
N LYS A 12 -4.59 -8.38 -3.38
CA LYS A 12 -5.59 -9.45 -3.36
C LYS A 12 -5.99 -9.80 -1.94
N TRP A 13 -5.03 -9.99 -1.05
CA TRP A 13 -5.29 -10.30 0.35
C TRP A 13 -6.12 -9.21 1.04
N TYR A 14 -5.75 -7.94 0.89
CA TYR A 14 -6.51 -6.83 1.47
C TYR A 14 -7.93 -6.73 0.92
N ARG A 15 -8.11 -6.97 -0.39
CA ARG A 15 -9.43 -6.99 -1.02
C ARG A 15 -10.30 -8.15 -0.53
N GLU A 16 -9.72 -9.32 -0.32
CA GLU A 16 -10.42 -10.50 0.21
C GLU A 16 -10.85 -10.34 1.68
N HIS A 17 -10.18 -9.45 2.43
CA HIS A 17 -10.48 -9.19 3.85
C HIS A 17 -11.24 -7.87 4.07
N GLU A 18 -11.72 -7.23 3.00
CA GLU A 18 -12.45 -5.95 3.06
C GLU A 18 -11.67 -4.88 3.86
N ARG A 19 -10.35 -4.86 3.70
CA ARG A 19 -9.46 -3.94 4.41
C ARG A 19 -8.91 -2.86 3.49
N SER A 20 -8.90 -1.63 4.01
CA SER A 20 -8.33 -0.49 3.32
C SER A 20 -6.80 -0.58 3.31
N TYR A 21 -6.20 -0.37 2.14
CA TYR A 21 -4.75 -0.44 1.96
C TYR A 21 -4.24 0.72 1.10
N PHE A 22 -3.00 1.09 1.34
CA PHE A 22 -2.33 2.23 0.71
C PHE A 22 -1.02 1.76 0.10
N VAL A 23 -0.80 2.07 -1.17
CA VAL A 23 0.47 1.85 -1.85
C VAL A 23 1.27 3.14 -1.74
N VAL A 24 2.41 3.07 -1.07
CA VAL A 24 3.33 4.20 -0.91
C VAL A 24 4.62 3.94 -1.68
N GLN A 25 5.17 4.99 -2.28
CA GLN A 25 6.48 5.00 -2.90
C GLN A 25 7.50 5.61 -1.95
N GLU A 26 8.60 4.93 -1.67
CA GLU A 26 9.62 5.49 -0.78
C GLU A 26 10.38 6.64 -1.45
N GLU A 27 10.64 7.71 -0.68
CA GLU A 27 11.34 8.89 -1.17
C GLU A 27 12.75 8.52 -1.66
N GLY A 28 13.04 8.84 -2.91
CA GLY A 28 14.33 8.51 -3.54
C GLY A 28 14.48 7.05 -3.98
N SER A 29 13.40 6.24 -3.91
CA SER A 29 13.39 4.87 -4.42
C SER A 29 12.29 4.66 -5.47
N GLU A 30 12.57 3.84 -6.47
CA GLU A 30 11.55 3.30 -7.39
C GLU A 30 10.78 2.12 -6.77
N THR A 31 10.85 1.97 -5.44
CA THR A 31 10.24 0.87 -4.71
C THR A 31 8.91 1.30 -4.13
N TYR A 32 7.89 0.46 -4.36
CA TYR A 32 6.53 0.63 -3.86
C TYR A 32 6.25 -0.42 -2.79
N ARG A 33 5.56 -0.03 -1.73
CA ARG A 33 5.12 -0.94 -0.66
C ARG A 33 3.66 -0.71 -0.33
N VAL A 34 2.98 -1.78 0.08
CA VAL A 34 1.59 -1.70 0.55
C VAL A 34 1.59 -1.59 2.07
N VAL A 35 0.86 -0.62 2.61
CA VAL A 35 0.74 -0.33 4.04
C VAL A 35 -0.74 -0.19 4.42
N ASP A 36 -1.08 -0.58 5.64
CA ASP A 36 -2.40 -0.37 6.22
C ASP A 36 -2.62 1.10 6.60
N LYS A 37 -3.88 1.46 6.88
CA LYS A 37 -4.26 2.78 7.40
C LYS A 37 -3.48 3.16 8.65
N ALA A 38 -3.34 2.23 9.60
CA ALA A 38 -2.63 2.46 10.85
C ALA A 38 -1.15 2.81 10.62
N GLU A 39 -0.46 2.06 9.75
CA GLU A 39 0.93 2.34 9.43
C GLU A 39 1.09 3.65 8.63
N LYS A 40 0.15 3.94 7.72
CA LYS A 40 0.13 5.21 6.98
C LYS A 40 0.05 6.41 7.91
N ASP A 41 -0.85 6.36 8.89
CA ASP A 41 -1.10 7.46 9.82
C ASP A 41 0.03 7.60 10.84
N GLU A 42 0.55 6.49 11.38
CA GLU A 42 1.69 6.49 12.30
C GLU A 42 2.94 7.10 11.67
N LYS A 43 3.26 6.71 10.43
CA LYS A 43 4.46 7.15 9.71
C LYS A 43 4.22 8.40 8.84
N GLN A 44 3.03 8.99 8.90
CA GLN A 44 2.63 10.18 8.12
C GLN A 44 2.96 10.05 6.62
N LEU A 45 2.65 8.89 6.04
CA LEU A 45 3.07 8.54 4.67
C LEU A 45 2.15 9.11 3.59
N ASN A 46 1.19 9.97 3.95
CA ASN A 46 0.19 10.54 3.02
C ASN A 46 0.81 11.17 1.76
N ARG A 47 1.95 11.85 1.90
CA ARG A 47 2.69 12.47 0.78
C ARG A 47 3.32 11.49 -0.19
N TYR A 48 3.47 10.23 0.22
CA TYR A 48 4.10 9.17 -0.55
C TYR A 48 3.07 8.17 -1.09
N VAL A 49 1.78 8.35 -0.78
CA VAL A 49 0.71 7.49 -1.28
C VAL A 49 0.54 7.73 -2.78
N VAL A 50 0.70 6.66 -3.56
CA VAL A 50 0.49 6.66 -5.02
C VAL A 50 -0.89 6.09 -5.36
N PHE A 51 -1.39 5.17 -4.55
CA PHE A 51 -2.68 4.52 -4.76
C PHE A 51 -3.29 4.09 -3.43
N SER A 52 -4.60 4.18 -3.28
CA SER A 52 -5.32 3.68 -2.11
C SER A 52 -6.62 3.02 -2.52
N ILE A 53 -6.96 1.92 -1.86
CA ILE A 53 -8.33 1.39 -1.88
C ILE A 53 -8.86 1.50 -0.48
N GLU A 54 -9.95 2.23 -0.36
CA GLU A 54 -10.73 2.35 0.86
C GLU A 54 -11.99 1.53 0.65
N VAL A 55 -12.25 0.63 1.59
CA VAL A 55 -13.48 -0.15 1.67
C VAL A 55 -14.34 0.52 2.74
N ASP A 56 -15.63 0.64 2.44
CA ASP A 56 -16.63 1.40 3.22
C ASP A 56 -16.91 0.77 4.59
#